data_AF-A0A381VSL8-F1
#
_entry.id   AF-A0A381VSL8-F1
#
_cell.length_a   1.000
_cell.length_b   1.000
_cell.length_c   1.000
_cell.angle_alpha   90.00
_cell.angle_beta   90.00
_cell.angle_gamma   90.00
#
_symmetry.space_group_name_H-M   'P 1'
#
loop_
_entity.id
_entity.type
_entity.pdbx_description
1 polymer ?
#
loop_
_entity_poly.entity_id
_entity_poly.type
_entity_poly.pdbx_seq_one_letter_code
_entity_poly.pdbx_strand_id
1 'polypeptide(L)'
;MISAKYINKKINLLKNDSIYSSLTLQNKDYLVELGSKYNFSYQELRQLMIISADFSMWKEKSVSEYVSEIEKSLGPKADKKTVLGAVKRKWNSLKSAKIKYESTGDRIKSRPKPRKVTLSDSKNEVFGMCPVASEKTVCCNLMTIDAVQGCSLGCSYCSIQTFYTDGKISVDKNLAEKLAKIPLDPNKKYHIGSGQSSDSLAIGNREGVLDAQLNFARNNPNIILEFKTKSDNIDYLLRSNVPNNVFVSWSLNPQLFIDNEEHGTASFNQRISSARALSDKGVLVGFHFHPIVYYEGYELDYTHIIKKVVSMFDPLEVAMISMGTLTFIKPAIKKLRSTGLSSNVLQIPMADAVGKSSYTKEIKKEIFGHVLNQFSSWHDTVFFYLCMEERSVWESVFGQAYIDNTEFENALFNSVSSKMYSLESV
;
A
#
# COMPACT_ATOMS: atom_id res chain seq x y z
N MET A 1 -12.70 4.70 47.42
CA MET A 1 -12.52 3.39 46.75
C MET A 1 -13.57 3.24 45.67
N ILE A 2 -13.18 3.28 44.40
CA ILE A 2 -14.08 2.89 43.32
C ILE A 2 -14.18 1.38 43.37
N SER A 3 -15.40 0.85 43.43
CA SER A 3 -15.62 -0.60 43.44
C SER A 3 -14.91 -1.22 42.24
N ALA A 4 -14.07 -2.23 42.47
CA ALA A 4 -13.42 -3.04 41.42
C ALA A 4 -14.44 -3.52 40.35
N LYS A 5 -15.72 -3.67 40.75
CA LYS A 5 -16.86 -3.97 39.88
C LYS A 5 -17.04 -2.97 38.73
N TYR A 6 -16.80 -1.67 38.95
CA TYR A 6 -17.01 -0.63 37.94
C TYR A 6 -15.89 -0.58 36.92
N ILE A 7 -14.63 -0.78 37.34
CA ILE A 7 -13.48 -0.93 36.43
C ILE A 7 -13.64 -2.20 35.59
N ASN A 8 -14.04 -3.31 36.21
CA ASN A 8 -14.35 -4.54 35.50
C ASN A 8 -15.43 -4.36 34.43
N LYS A 9 -16.46 -3.53 34.69
CA LYS A 9 -17.47 -3.20 33.67
C LYS A 9 -16.86 -2.46 32.48
N LYS A 10 -15.99 -1.46 32.69
CA LYS A 10 -15.32 -0.71 31.62
C LYS A 10 -14.39 -1.60 30.78
N ILE A 11 -13.60 -2.45 31.43
CA ILE A 11 -12.68 -3.39 30.76
C ILE A 11 -13.47 -4.44 29.98
N ASN A 12 -14.57 -4.95 30.54
CA ASN A 12 -15.42 -5.91 29.83
C ASN A 12 -15.99 -5.34 28.51
N LEU A 13 -16.26 -4.03 28.42
CA LEU A 13 -16.66 -3.41 27.16
C LEU A 13 -15.55 -3.45 26.09
N LEU A 14 -14.28 -3.41 26.50
CA LEU A 14 -13.15 -3.50 25.57
C LEU A 14 -12.93 -4.92 25.03
N LYS A 15 -13.40 -5.97 25.72
CA LYS A 15 -13.21 -7.37 25.28
C LYS A 15 -13.83 -7.67 23.91
N ASN A 16 -14.80 -6.87 23.48
CA ASN A 16 -15.41 -6.99 22.15
C ASN A 16 -14.63 -6.27 21.04
N ASP A 17 -13.58 -5.50 21.38
CA ASP A 17 -12.72 -4.84 20.40
C ASP A 17 -11.62 -5.82 19.92
N SER A 18 -11.51 -5.99 18.61
CA SER A 18 -10.50 -6.87 17.99
C SER A 18 -9.07 -6.47 18.35
N ILE A 19 -8.82 -5.18 18.62
CA ILE A 19 -7.51 -4.70 19.07
C ILE A 19 -7.23 -5.23 20.48
N TYR A 20 -8.19 -5.14 21.40
CA TYR A 20 -8.03 -5.67 22.75
C TYR A 20 -7.68 -7.16 22.73
N SER A 21 -8.39 -7.94 21.92
CA SER A 21 -8.15 -9.38 21.78
C SER A 21 -6.73 -9.71 21.34
N SER A 22 -6.14 -8.89 20.46
CA SER A 22 -4.78 -9.07 19.95
C SER A 22 -3.66 -8.70 20.92
N LEU A 23 -3.94 -7.95 21.99
CA LEU A 23 -2.93 -7.58 22.98
C LEU A 23 -2.41 -8.81 23.74
N THR A 24 -1.13 -8.78 24.13
CA THR A 24 -0.54 -9.77 25.04
C THR A 24 -1.27 -9.78 26.38
N LEU A 25 -1.21 -10.89 27.11
CA LEU A 25 -1.81 -10.98 28.44
C LEU A 25 -1.25 -9.90 29.38
N GLN A 26 0.07 -9.70 29.35
CA GLN A 26 0.75 -8.65 30.10
C GLN A 26 0.19 -7.25 29.80
N ASN A 27 -0.01 -6.89 28.52
CA ASN A 27 -0.57 -5.59 28.16
C ASN A 27 -2.04 -5.44 28.58
N LYS A 28 -2.81 -6.53 28.60
CA LYS A 28 -4.19 -6.54 29.11
C LYS A 28 -4.22 -6.30 30.62
N ASP A 29 -3.36 -6.98 31.36
CA ASP A 29 -3.26 -6.85 32.81
C ASP A 29 -2.85 -5.43 33.22
N TYR A 30 -1.89 -4.82 32.52
CA TYR A 30 -1.50 -3.43 32.77
C TYR A 30 -2.61 -2.42 32.48
N LEU A 31 -3.46 -2.65 31.47
CA LEU A 31 -4.62 -1.78 31.24
C LEU A 31 -5.61 -1.83 32.41
N VAL A 32 -5.78 -2.99 33.04
CA VAL A 32 -6.63 -3.16 34.24
C VAL A 32 -6.00 -2.45 35.44
N GLU A 33 -4.68 -2.63 35.65
CA GLU A 33 -3.93 -2.02 36.74
C GLU A 33 -3.99 -0.48 36.65
N LEU A 34 -3.61 0.08 35.50
CA LEU A 34 -3.64 1.52 35.24
C LEU A 34 -5.06 2.09 35.34
N GLY A 35 -6.05 1.35 34.84
CA GLY A 35 -7.46 1.70 34.97
C GLY A 35 -7.91 1.80 36.42
N SER A 36 -7.39 0.93 37.29
CA SER A 36 -7.68 0.92 38.72
C SER A 36 -6.95 2.03 39.47
N LYS A 37 -5.66 2.23 39.16
CA LYS A 37 -4.81 3.25 39.79
C LYS A 37 -5.28 4.68 39.51
N TYR A 38 -5.60 4.98 38.25
CA TYR A 38 -5.89 6.34 37.80
C TYR A 38 -7.39 6.61 37.55
N ASN A 39 -8.26 5.62 37.73
CA ASN A 39 -9.68 5.71 37.41
C ASN A 39 -9.95 6.28 36.00
N PHE A 40 -9.35 5.64 34.99
CA PHE A 40 -9.61 6.01 33.60
C PHE A 40 -11.07 5.75 33.21
N SER A 41 -11.63 6.64 32.41
CA SER A 41 -12.91 6.46 31.72
C SER A 41 -12.78 5.39 30.63
N TYR A 42 -13.91 4.93 30.10
CA TYR A 42 -13.91 3.98 29.00
C TYR A 42 -13.13 4.51 27.77
N GLN A 43 -13.30 5.78 27.41
CA GLN A 43 -12.60 6.37 26.26
C GLN A 43 -11.09 6.48 26.49
N GLU A 44 -10.66 6.79 27.71
CA GLU A 44 -9.25 6.85 28.07
C GLU A 44 -8.61 5.44 28.05
N LEU A 45 -9.30 4.43 28.56
CA LEU A 45 -8.85 3.04 28.49
C LEU A 45 -8.78 2.54 27.03
N ARG A 46 -9.78 2.89 26.21
CA ARG A 46 -9.78 2.57 24.78
C ARG A 46 -8.59 3.24 24.07
N GLN A 47 -8.26 4.46 24.45
CA GLN A 47 -7.11 5.16 23.90
C GLN A 47 -5.78 4.53 24.34
N LEU A 48 -5.63 4.18 25.63
CA LEU A 48 -4.46 3.46 26.11
C LEU A 48 -4.31 2.09 25.44
N MET A 49 -5.42 1.38 25.20
CA MET A 49 -5.43 0.13 24.42
C MET A 49 -4.88 0.33 23.00
N ILE A 50 -5.29 1.39 22.31
CA ILE A 50 -4.77 1.72 20.97
C ILE A 50 -3.27 2.04 21.04
N ILE A 51 -2.84 2.84 22.03
CA ILE A 51 -1.43 3.21 22.19
C ILE A 51 -0.59 1.97 22.54
N SER A 52 -1.08 1.07 23.38
CA SER A 52 -0.41 -0.20 23.70
C SER A 52 -0.25 -1.08 22.46
N ALA A 53 -1.26 -1.14 21.59
CA ALA A 53 -1.17 -1.88 20.33
C ALA A 53 -0.12 -1.25 19.40
N ASP A 54 -0.14 0.08 19.25
CA ASP A 54 0.84 0.81 18.44
C ASP A 54 2.27 0.62 18.98
N PHE A 55 2.49 0.78 20.28
CA PHE A 55 3.82 0.61 20.88
C PHE A 55 4.34 -0.82 20.72
N SER A 56 3.49 -1.83 20.92
CA SER A 56 3.87 -3.23 20.70
C SER A 56 4.25 -3.48 19.23
N MET A 57 3.45 -2.96 18.31
CA MET A 57 3.66 -3.09 16.87
C MET A 57 4.95 -2.38 16.42
N TRP A 58 5.27 -1.23 17.02
CA TRP A 58 6.47 -0.44 16.77
C TRP A 58 7.73 -0.94 17.50
N LYS A 59 7.64 -2.03 18.27
CA LYS A 59 8.70 -2.52 19.16
C LYS A 59 9.21 -1.44 20.14
N GLU A 60 8.33 -0.54 20.54
CA GLU A 60 8.60 0.47 21.55
C GLU A 60 8.41 -0.09 22.96
N LYS A 61 8.93 0.62 23.97
CA LYS A 61 8.61 0.29 25.37
C LYS A 61 7.10 0.26 25.57
N SER A 62 6.62 -0.66 26.42
CA SER A 62 5.20 -0.77 26.72
C SER A 62 4.67 0.49 27.40
N VAL A 63 3.35 0.68 27.33
CA VAL A 63 2.69 1.78 28.06
C VAL A 63 2.99 1.70 29.55
N SER A 64 3.07 0.51 30.13
CA SER A 64 3.37 0.32 31.56
C SER A 64 4.79 0.76 31.93
N GLU A 65 5.79 0.41 31.11
CA GLU A 65 7.17 0.87 31.30
C GLU A 65 7.27 2.39 31.21
N TYR A 66 6.64 3.00 30.20
CA TYR A 66 6.61 4.46 30.07
C TYR A 66 5.91 5.14 31.25
N VAL A 67 4.78 4.60 31.72
CA VAL A 67 4.08 5.14 32.90
C VAL A 67 4.97 5.04 34.14
N SER A 68 5.67 3.92 34.32
CA SER A 68 6.61 3.73 35.44
C SER A 68 7.75 4.75 35.44
N GLU A 69 8.28 5.10 34.27
CA GLU A 69 9.29 6.16 34.11
C GLU A 69 8.74 7.55 34.45
N ILE A 70 7.51 7.85 33.99
CA ILE A 70 6.82 9.11 34.29
C ILE A 70 6.58 9.24 35.80
N GLU A 71 6.12 8.17 36.45
CA GLU A 71 5.87 8.14 37.89
C GLU A 71 7.15 8.37 38.70
N LYS A 72 8.27 7.73 38.29
CA LYS A 72 9.59 7.96 38.90
C LYS A 72 10.05 9.41 38.74
N SER A 73 9.78 10.04 37.60
CA SER A 73 10.19 11.42 37.32
C SER A 73 9.32 12.46 38.04
N LEU A 74 8.00 12.25 38.12
CA LEU A 74 7.06 13.23 38.65
C LEU A 74 6.73 13.02 40.15
N GLY A 75 6.97 11.83 40.68
CA GLY A 75 6.68 11.47 42.06
C GLY A 75 5.22 11.80 42.44
N PRO A 76 4.97 12.57 43.52
CA PRO A 76 3.61 12.94 43.96
C PRO A 76 2.78 13.72 42.93
N LYS A 77 3.41 14.31 41.90
CA LYS A 77 2.72 15.07 40.86
C LYS A 77 2.19 14.18 39.72
N ALA A 78 2.43 12.87 39.76
CA ALA A 78 1.98 11.91 38.75
C ALA A 78 0.46 11.65 38.88
N ASP A 79 -0.36 12.61 38.47
CA ASP A 79 -1.81 12.45 38.42
C ASP A 79 -2.30 11.85 37.08
N LYS A 80 -3.58 11.49 37.04
CA LYS A 80 -4.26 10.93 35.87
C LYS A 80 -4.03 11.75 34.60
N LYS A 81 -4.18 13.08 34.68
CA LYS A 81 -4.11 13.99 33.53
C LYS A 81 -2.68 14.06 33.00
N THR A 82 -1.72 14.12 33.92
CA THR A 82 -0.31 14.26 33.60
C THR A 82 0.25 12.99 32.99
N VAL A 83 -0.08 11.82 33.54
CA VAL A 83 0.32 10.51 33.00
C VAL A 83 -0.26 10.29 31.60
N LEU A 84 -1.58 10.43 31.44
CA LEU A 84 -2.21 10.23 30.14
C LEU A 84 -1.71 11.25 29.11
N GLY A 85 -1.50 12.51 29.53
CA GLY A 85 -0.94 13.56 28.69
C GLY A 85 0.48 13.24 28.23
N ALA A 86 1.34 12.72 29.10
CA ALA A 86 2.71 12.33 28.76
C ALA A 86 2.75 11.15 27.79
N VAL A 87 1.95 10.10 28.04
CA VAL A 87 1.82 8.95 27.12
C VAL A 87 1.34 9.40 25.74
N LYS A 88 0.34 10.30 25.67
CA LYS A 88 -0.13 10.87 24.40
C LYS A 88 0.93 11.69 23.68
N ARG A 89 1.70 12.51 24.41
CA ARG A 89 2.79 13.30 23.82
C ARG A 89 3.85 12.39 23.21
N LYS A 90 4.25 11.33 23.90
CA LYS A 90 5.19 10.34 23.35
C LYS A 90 4.63 9.64 22.10
N TRP A 91 3.37 9.18 22.16
CA TRP A 91 2.70 8.56 21.01
C TRP A 91 2.62 9.49 19.80
N ASN A 92 2.31 10.77 20.00
CA ASN A 92 2.28 11.76 18.91
C ASN A 92 3.69 12.09 18.41
N SER A 93 4.69 12.20 19.29
CA SER A 93 6.08 12.41 18.91
C SER A 93 6.61 11.29 18.01
N LEU A 94 6.27 10.03 18.28
CA LEU A 94 6.66 8.89 17.44
C LEU A 94 6.01 8.94 16.05
N LYS A 95 4.75 9.39 15.96
CA LYS A 95 4.04 9.58 14.69
C LYS A 95 4.55 10.75 13.85
N SER A 96 5.12 11.77 14.49
CA SER A 96 5.62 12.96 13.81
C SER A 96 7.11 12.88 13.47
N ALA A 97 7.85 11.92 14.04
CA ALA A 97 9.25 11.69 13.73
C ALA A 97 9.38 10.91 12.40
N LYS A 98 10.57 11.01 11.77
CA LYS A 98 10.96 10.07 10.71
C LYS A 98 10.98 8.65 11.30
N ILE A 99 10.36 7.70 10.57
CA ILE A 99 10.37 6.29 10.95
C ILE A 99 11.81 5.79 11.01
N LYS A 100 12.13 4.94 11.99
CA LYS A 100 13.43 4.27 12.07
C LYS A 100 13.28 2.81 11.69
N TYR A 101 13.90 2.42 10.58
CA TYR A 101 13.96 1.03 10.17
C TYR A 101 15.31 0.44 10.58
N GLU A 102 15.26 -0.77 11.11
CA GLU A 102 16.45 -1.56 11.37
C GLU A 102 16.72 -2.46 10.17
N SER A 103 18.00 -2.70 9.86
CA SER A 103 18.36 -3.78 8.95
C SER A 103 17.91 -5.10 9.56
N THR A 104 17.14 -5.87 8.81
CA THR A 104 16.72 -7.20 9.25
C THR A 104 17.85 -8.22 9.17
N GLY A 105 18.95 -7.91 8.48
CA GLY A 105 20.04 -8.86 8.19
C GLY A 105 19.50 -10.16 7.58
N ASP A 106 20.10 -11.30 7.94
CA ASP A 106 19.66 -12.64 7.56
C ASP A 106 18.45 -13.17 8.38
N ARG A 107 17.81 -12.33 9.20
CA ARG A 107 16.63 -12.78 9.97
C ARG A 107 15.58 -13.33 9.01
N ILE A 108 15.00 -14.47 9.38
CA ILE A 108 13.95 -15.16 8.62
C ILE A 108 12.86 -14.14 8.30
N LYS A 109 12.75 -13.77 7.01
CA LYS A 109 11.68 -12.88 6.53
C LYS A 109 10.35 -13.53 6.86
N SER A 110 9.53 -12.87 7.67
CA SER A 110 8.17 -13.32 7.95
C SER A 110 7.46 -13.52 6.63
N ARG A 111 7.09 -14.77 6.31
CA ARG A 111 6.28 -15.08 5.13
C ARG A 111 4.85 -15.32 5.60
N PRO A 112 3.84 -14.75 4.92
CA PRO A 112 2.46 -15.16 5.12
C PRO A 112 2.37 -16.68 5.01
N LYS A 113 1.55 -17.31 5.86
CA LYS A 113 1.25 -18.73 5.68
C LYS A 113 0.75 -18.97 4.25
N PRO A 114 1.23 -20.01 3.55
CA PRO A 114 0.78 -20.31 2.20
C PRO A 114 -0.74 -20.34 2.13
N ARG A 115 -1.31 -19.55 1.22
CA ARG A 115 -2.75 -19.48 1.01
C ARG A 115 -3.11 -20.39 -0.16
N LYS A 116 -4.10 -21.26 0.04
CA LYS A 116 -4.60 -22.13 -1.03
C LYS A 116 -5.34 -21.28 -2.06
N VAL A 117 -4.97 -21.42 -3.33
CA VAL A 117 -5.73 -20.87 -4.45
C VAL A 117 -6.92 -21.80 -4.68
N THR A 118 -8.12 -21.23 -4.71
CA THR A 118 -9.37 -21.98 -4.90
C THR A 118 -10.19 -21.37 -6.02
N LEU A 119 -10.84 -22.22 -6.79
CA LEU A 119 -11.85 -21.78 -7.73
C LEU A 119 -13.11 -21.32 -6.98
N SER A 120 -13.67 -20.17 -7.37
CA SER A 120 -14.94 -19.66 -6.83
C SER A 120 -16.00 -19.57 -7.92
N ASP A 121 -17.21 -20.04 -7.61
CA ASP A 121 -18.42 -19.86 -8.44
C ASP A 121 -19.13 -18.52 -8.16
N SER A 122 -18.36 -17.51 -7.73
CA SER A 122 -18.95 -16.25 -7.28
C SER A 122 -19.64 -15.53 -8.45
N LYS A 123 -20.81 -14.96 -8.21
CA LYS A 123 -21.46 -14.05 -9.18
C LYS A 123 -20.85 -12.65 -9.16
N ASN A 124 -19.69 -12.47 -8.53
CA ASN A 124 -19.06 -11.15 -8.40
C ASN A 124 -18.72 -10.60 -9.78
N GLU A 125 -18.92 -9.29 -9.93
CA GLU A 125 -18.39 -8.54 -11.07
C GLU A 125 -16.87 -8.57 -10.99
N VAL A 126 -16.24 -8.78 -12.16
CA VAL A 126 -14.77 -8.85 -12.29
C VAL A 126 -14.20 -7.59 -12.94
N PHE A 127 -15.06 -6.61 -13.25
CA PHE A 127 -14.68 -5.37 -13.93
C PHE A 127 -15.39 -4.19 -13.29
N GLY A 128 -14.67 -3.10 -13.02
CA GLY A 128 -15.24 -1.91 -12.39
C GLY A 128 -14.25 -0.78 -12.25
N MET A 129 -14.67 0.31 -11.59
CA MET A 129 -13.79 1.43 -11.28
C MET A 129 -12.80 1.07 -10.18
N CYS A 130 -11.60 1.62 -10.24
CA CYS A 130 -10.65 1.59 -9.15
C CYS A 130 -11.31 2.05 -7.83
N PRO A 131 -11.20 1.30 -6.71
CA PRO A 131 -11.87 1.59 -5.45
C PRO A 131 -11.32 2.84 -4.75
N VAL A 132 -10.23 3.42 -5.26
CA VAL A 132 -9.69 4.69 -4.78
C VAL A 132 -9.95 5.86 -5.72
N ALA A 133 -10.68 5.64 -6.82
CA ALA A 133 -11.11 6.71 -7.72
C ALA A 133 -11.94 7.74 -6.95
N SER A 134 -11.67 9.02 -7.19
CA SER A 134 -12.36 10.10 -6.51
C SER A 134 -12.27 11.40 -7.31
N GLU A 135 -13.39 12.10 -7.44
CA GLU A 135 -13.46 13.47 -7.99
C GLU A 135 -12.76 14.50 -7.10
N LYS A 136 -12.50 14.17 -5.83
CA LYS A 136 -11.80 15.04 -4.89
C LYS A 136 -10.27 15.02 -5.06
N THR A 137 -9.75 14.13 -5.91
CA THR A 137 -8.33 13.97 -6.24
C THR A 137 -8.14 14.11 -7.73
N VAL A 138 -6.93 14.46 -8.19
CA VAL A 138 -6.60 14.37 -9.62
C VAL A 138 -6.35 12.89 -9.91
N CYS A 139 -7.31 12.23 -10.55
CA CYS A 139 -7.40 10.77 -10.64
C CYS A 139 -7.28 10.27 -12.09
N CYS A 140 -6.61 9.15 -12.29
CA CYS A 140 -6.41 8.54 -13.62
C CYS A 140 -7.63 7.78 -14.15
N ASN A 141 -8.75 7.77 -13.41
CA ASN A 141 -9.97 7.01 -13.76
C ASN A 141 -9.74 5.54 -14.11
N LEU A 142 -8.70 4.92 -13.54
CA LEU A 142 -8.34 3.54 -13.81
C LEU A 142 -9.54 2.59 -13.65
N MET A 143 -9.81 1.81 -14.69
CA MET A 143 -10.71 0.66 -14.63
C MET A 143 -9.92 -0.55 -14.15
N THR A 144 -10.56 -1.53 -13.52
CA THR A 144 -9.86 -2.66 -12.92
C THR A 144 -10.49 -3.99 -13.28
N ILE A 145 -9.64 -4.98 -13.54
CA ILE A 145 -10.01 -6.39 -13.62
C ILE A 145 -9.62 -7.09 -12.33
N ASP A 146 -10.61 -7.58 -11.60
CA ASP A 146 -10.43 -8.38 -10.39
C ASP A 146 -10.34 -9.87 -10.75
N ALA A 147 -9.33 -10.23 -11.54
CA ALA A 147 -9.09 -11.61 -12.00
C ALA A 147 -8.82 -12.59 -10.85
N VAL A 148 -8.28 -12.08 -9.74
CA VAL A 148 -8.02 -12.80 -8.51
C VAL A 148 -8.59 -11.99 -7.36
N GLN A 149 -9.22 -12.66 -6.40
CA GLN A 149 -9.70 -12.08 -5.16
C GLN A 149 -8.79 -12.50 -4.00
N GLY A 150 -8.32 -11.52 -3.23
CA GLY A 150 -7.29 -11.71 -2.22
C GLY A 150 -5.89 -11.71 -2.82
N CYS A 151 -4.88 -11.60 -1.96
CA CYS A 151 -3.47 -11.54 -2.37
C CYS A 151 -2.65 -12.59 -1.62
N SER A 152 -1.65 -13.18 -2.28
CA SER A 152 -0.67 -14.09 -1.66
C SER A 152 0.39 -13.36 -0.84
N LEU A 153 0.52 -12.06 -1.04
CA LEU A 153 1.52 -11.20 -0.43
C LEU A 153 1.03 -10.66 0.92
N GLY A 154 1.96 -10.15 1.74
CA GLY A 154 1.74 -9.81 3.14
C GLY A 154 2.12 -8.39 3.53
N CYS A 155 2.01 -7.41 2.62
CA CYS A 155 2.41 -6.04 2.94
C CYS A 155 1.62 -5.50 4.14
N SER A 156 2.30 -5.00 5.16
CA SER A 156 1.70 -4.52 6.42
C SER A 156 0.72 -3.37 6.21
N TYR A 157 0.99 -2.53 5.21
CA TYR A 157 0.18 -1.36 4.86
C TYR A 157 -1.00 -1.67 3.91
N CYS A 158 -1.21 -2.93 3.56
CA CYS A 158 -2.13 -3.30 2.49
C CYS A 158 -3.61 -3.15 2.90
N SER A 159 -4.36 -2.30 2.17
CA SER A 159 -5.81 -2.14 2.34
C SER A 159 -6.59 -3.39 1.93
N ILE A 160 -6.07 -4.21 1.01
CA ILE A 160 -6.75 -5.43 0.53
C ILE A 160 -7.04 -6.41 1.68
N GLN A 161 -6.20 -6.40 2.73
CA GLN A 161 -6.41 -7.24 3.92
C GLN A 161 -7.71 -6.93 4.69
N THR A 162 -8.36 -5.79 4.42
CA THR A 162 -9.68 -5.49 5.00
C THR A 162 -10.83 -6.10 4.22
N PHE A 163 -10.64 -6.40 2.93
CA PHE A 163 -11.71 -6.91 2.06
C PHE A 163 -11.80 -8.44 2.07
N TYR A 164 -10.68 -9.13 2.33
CA TYR A 164 -10.61 -10.59 2.31
C TYR A 164 -10.16 -11.15 3.66
N THR A 165 -11.11 -11.63 4.46
CA THR A 165 -10.89 -12.02 5.86
C THR A 165 -10.47 -13.47 6.07
N ASP A 166 -10.77 -14.34 5.12
CA ASP A 166 -10.69 -15.79 5.31
C ASP A 166 -9.32 -16.38 4.93
N GLY A 167 -8.39 -15.52 4.50
CA GLY A 167 -7.06 -15.92 4.06
C GLY A 167 -7.04 -16.77 2.78
N LYS A 168 -8.16 -16.85 2.06
CA LYS A 168 -8.28 -17.55 0.78
C LYS A 168 -7.88 -16.63 -0.37
N ILE A 169 -7.32 -17.22 -1.41
CA ILE A 169 -7.12 -16.59 -2.72
C ILE A 169 -8.06 -17.29 -3.66
N SER A 170 -8.93 -16.55 -4.34
CA SER A 170 -9.88 -17.16 -5.28
C SER A 170 -9.74 -16.64 -6.70
N VAL A 171 -9.89 -17.57 -7.64
CA VAL A 171 -10.00 -17.30 -9.07
C VAL A 171 -11.43 -17.60 -9.49
N ASP A 172 -12.03 -16.72 -10.28
CA ASP A 172 -13.37 -16.96 -10.82
C ASP A 172 -13.34 -18.10 -11.85
N LYS A 173 -14.17 -19.13 -11.67
CA LYS A 173 -14.23 -20.26 -12.63
C LYS A 173 -14.58 -19.84 -14.04
N ASN A 174 -15.35 -18.75 -14.19
CA ASN A 174 -15.85 -18.26 -15.46
C ASN A 174 -15.13 -16.98 -15.88
N LEU A 175 -13.90 -16.74 -15.40
CA LEU A 175 -13.15 -15.50 -15.65
C LEU A 175 -13.10 -15.15 -17.15
N ALA A 176 -12.70 -16.09 -18.00
CA ALA A 176 -12.59 -15.85 -19.45
C ALA A 176 -13.93 -15.46 -20.07
N GLU A 177 -15.02 -16.14 -19.71
CA GLU A 177 -16.36 -15.81 -20.21
C GLU A 177 -16.83 -14.44 -19.72
N LYS A 178 -16.55 -14.09 -18.46
CA LYS A 178 -16.91 -12.79 -17.90
C LYS A 178 -16.15 -11.66 -18.58
N LEU A 179 -14.85 -11.82 -18.81
CA LEU A 179 -14.03 -10.84 -19.53
C LEU A 179 -14.52 -10.64 -20.98
N ALA A 180 -14.84 -11.73 -21.68
CA ALA A 180 -15.37 -11.67 -23.04
C ALA A 180 -16.74 -10.95 -23.15
N LYS A 181 -17.49 -10.85 -22.05
CA LYS A 181 -18.80 -10.20 -21.98
C LYS A 181 -18.74 -8.74 -21.50
N ILE A 182 -17.56 -8.20 -21.20
CA ILE A 182 -17.43 -6.79 -20.77
C ILE A 182 -17.83 -5.88 -21.96
N PRO A 183 -18.83 -5.01 -21.81
CA PRO A 183 -19.30 -4.14 -22.89
C PRO A 183 -18.40 -2.90 -23.01
N LEU A 184 -17.26 -3.04 -23.68
CA LEU A 184 -16.41 -1.90 -24.03
C LEU A 184 -16.90 -1.22 -25.30
N ASP A 185 -16.92 0.12 -25.31
CA ASP A 185 -17.16 0.91 -26.51
C ASP A 185 -15.87 0.97 -27.35
N PRO A 186 -15.84 0.42 -28.58
CA PRO A 186 -14.63 0.43 -29.41
C PRO A 186 -14.11 1.83 -29.74
N ASN A 187 -14.96 2.86 -29.64
CA ASN A 187 -14.58 4.26 -29.90
C ASN A 187 -14.02 4.97 -28.67
N LYS A 188 -14.04 4.33 -27.49
CA LYS A 188 -13.47 4.85 -26.26
C LYS A 188 -12.14 4.18 -25.95
N LYS A 189 -11.28 4.94 -25.29
CA LYS A 189 -9.97 4.49 -24.80
C LYS A 189 -10.13 4.11 -23.33
N TYR A 190 -9.55 2.98 -22.94
CA TYR A 190 -9.63 2.49 -21.56
C TYR A 190 -8.26 2.14 -21.02
N HIS A 191 -7.86 2.71 -19.89
CA HIS A 191 -6.75 2.18 -19.10
C HIS A 191 -7.31 1.21 -18.05
N ILE A 192 -6.95 -0.07 -18.16
CA ILE A 192 -7.45 -1.15 -17.32
C ILE A 192 -6.27 -1.77 -16.55
N GLY A 193 -6.38 -1.86 -15.22
CA GLY A 193 -5.38 -2.46 -14.36
C GLY A 193 -5.80 -3.83 -13.80
N SER A 194 -4.85 -4.76 -13.74
CA SER A 194 -4.96 -6.03 -13.03
C SER A 194 -3.97 -6.05 -11.87
N GLY A 195 -4.45 -5.70 -10.68
CA GLY A 195 -3.60 -5.59 -9.49
C GLY A 195 -4.13 -4.71 -8.36
N GLN A 196 -5.42 -4.33 -8.41
CA GLN A 196 -6.00 -3.41 -7.44
C GLN A 196 -6.58 -4.12 -6.20
N SER A 197 -7.22 -5.28 -6.40
CA SER A 197 -7.78 -6.12 -5.34
C SER A 197 -6.95 -7.39 -5.08
N SER A 198 -5.86 -7.58 -5.82
CA SER A 198 -4.95 -8.73 -5.76
C SER A 198 -3.62 -8.43 -6.48
N ASP A 199 -2.74 -9.43 -6.59
CA ASP A 199 -1.59 -9.42 -7.49
C ASP A 199 -1.73 -10.65 -8.41
N SER A 200 -2.36 -10.46 -9.57
CA SER A 200 -2.71 -11.57 -10.47
C SER A 200 -1.47 -12.20 -11.10
N LEU A 201 -0.42 -11.41 -11.33
CA LEU A 201 0.85 -11.90 -11.86
C LEU A 201 1.60 -12.76 -10.82
N ALA A 202 1.52 -12.42 -9.53
CA ALA A 202 2.07 -13.27 -8.47
C ALA A 202 1.39 -14.65 -8.37
N ILE A 203 0.15 -14.80 -8.86
CA ILE A 203 -0.53 -16.10 -8.96
C ILE A 203 -0.06 -16.91 -10.18
N GLY A 204 0.40 -16.21 -11.23
CA GLY A 204 0.75 -16.81 -12.51
C GLY A 204 -0.49 -17.31 -13.27
N ASN A 205 -0.28 -18.17 -14.27
CA ASN A 205 -1.38 -18.69 -15.09
C ASN A 205 -2.14 -19.87 -14.45
N ARG A 206 -2.18 -19.96 -13.12
CA ARG A 206 -3.01 -20.97 -12.45
C ARG A 206 -4.46 -20.72 -12.80
N GLU A 207 -5.20 -21.79 -13.10
CA GLU A 207 -6.62 -21.70 -13.49
C GLU A 207 -6.88 -20.76 -14.69
N GLY A 208 -5.89 -20.55 -15.57
CA GLY A 208 -6.03 -19.73 -16.78
C GLY A 208 -6.11 -18.21 -16.56
N VAL A 209 -5.70 -17.71 -15.38
CA VAL A 209 -5.79 -16.29 -15.01
C VAL A 209 -5.10 -15.36 -16.02
N LEU A 210 -3.90 -15.70 -16.47
CA LEU A 210 -3.15 -14.85 -17.41
C LEU A 210 -3.66 -15.04 -18.83
N ASP A 211 -4.04 -16.25 -19.23
CA ASP A 211 -4.63 -16.51 -20.55
C ASP A 211 -5.91 -15.72 -20.76
N ALA A 212 -6.81 -15.73 -19.78
CA ALA A 212 -8.07 -14.99 -19.85
C ALA A 212 -7.83 -13.49 -20.09
N GLN A 213 -6.87 -12.90 -19.38
CA GLN A 213 -6.56 -11.48 -19.45
C GLN A 213 -5.78 -11.11 -20.72
N LEU A 214 -4.83 -11.93 -21.15
CA LEU A 214 -4.12 -11.71 -22.42
C LEU A 214 -5.08 -11.85 -23.62
N ASN A 215 -5.99 -12.83 -23.60
CA ASN A 215 -7.02 -12.96 -24.63
C ASN A 215 -7.99 -11.77 -24.65
N PHE A 216 -8.37 -11.28 -23.47
CA PHE A 216 -9.17 -10.06 -23.35
C PHE A 216 -8.44 -8.85 -23.98
N ALA A 217 -7.15 -8.66 -23.71
CA ALA A 217 -6.37 -7.59 -24.32
C ALA A 217 -6.26 -7.74 -25.86
N ARG A 218 -6.01 -8.95 -26.37
CA ARG A 218 -5.96 -9.23 -27.82
C ARG A 218 -7.24 -8.84 -28.55
N ASN A 219 -8.39 -9.13 -27.92
CA ASN A 219 -9.69 -8.90 -28.53
C ASN A 219 -10.17 -7.45 -28.43
N ASN A 220 -9.47 -6.59 -27.69
CA ASN A 220 -9.87 -5.20 -27.44
C ASN A 220 -8.69 -4.24 -27.66
N PRO A 221 -8.33 -3.91 -28.91
CA PRO A 221 -7.14 -3.08 -29.22
C PRO A 221 -7.24 -1.64 -28.73
N ASN A 222 -8.43 -1.15 -28.37
CA ASN A 222 -8.69 0.19 -27.84
C ASN A 222 -8.40 0.35 -26.33
N ILE A 223 -7.94 -0.72 -25.66
CA ILE A 223 -7.55 -0.67 -24.24
C ILE A 223 -6.04 -0.64 -24.08
N ILE A 224 -5.59 -0.17 -22.92
CA ILE A 224 -4.28 -0.49 -22.35
C ILE A 224 -4.55 -1.38 -21.14
N LEU A 225 -3.95 -2.58 -21.12
CA LEU A 225 -4.02 -3.49 -19.98
C LEU A 225 -2.69 -3.46 -19.22
N GLU A 226 -2.75 -3.09 -17.95
CA GLU A 226 -1.62 -3.03 -17.03
C GLU A 226 -1.66 -4.16 -16.02
N PHE A 227 -0.62 -4.99 -15.96
CA PHE A 227 -0.41 -5.88 -14.81
C PHE A 227 0.44 -5.18 -13.75
N LYS A 228 -0.08 -5.01 -12.52
CA LYS A 228 0.70 -4.44 -11.41
C LYS A 228 1.18 -5.55 -10.48
N THR A 229 2.47 -5.60 -10.19
CA THR A 229 3.02 -6.67 -9.32
C THR A 229 4.08 -6.19 -8.33
N LYS A 230 4.27 -7.00 -7.28
CA LYS A 230 5.44 -6.99 -6.38
C LYS A 230 6.20 -8.32 -6.40
N SER A 231 5.91 -9.18 -7.37
CA SER A 231 6.55 -10.48 -7.56
C SER A 231 7.57 -10.47 -8.71
N ASP A 232 8.33 -11.56 -8.80
CA ASP A 232 9.23 -11.91 -9.89
C ASP A 232 8.66 -13.02 -10.80
N ASN A 233 7.38 -13.37 -10.63
CA ASN A 233 6.74 -14.49 -11.30
C ASN A 233 6.33 -14.16 -12.75
N ILE A 234 7.32 -14.04 -13.63
CA ILE A 234 7.13 -13.60 -15.03
C ILE A 234 7.29 -14.71 -16.07
N ASP A 235 7.66 -15.92 -15.66
CA ASP A 235 7.99 -17.05 -16.55
C ASP A 235 6.89 -17.37 -17.56
N TYR A 236 5.63 -17.13 -17.19
CA TYR A 236 4.52 -17.30 -18.11
C TYR A 236 4.58 -16.28 -19.25
N LEU A 237 4.69 -14.98 -18.91
CA LEU A 237 4.75 -13.90 -19.88
C LEU A 237 5.99 -13.98 -20.78
N LEU A 238 7.12 -14.45 -20.23
CA LEU A 238 8.33 -14.71 -21.02
C LEU A 238 8.14 -15.78 -22.10
N ARG A 239 7.19 -16.71 -21.94
CA ARG A 239 6.87 -17.75 -22.94
C ARG A 239 5.62 -17.46 -23.77
N SER A 240 4.77 -16.53 -23.34
CA SER A 240 3.55 -16.13 -24.05
C SER A 240 3.83 -15.10 -25.15
N ASN A 241 2.97 -15.03 -26.16
CA ASN A 241 2.93 -13.89 -27.08
C ASN A 241 2.14 -12.73 -26.41
N VAL A 242 2.82 -11.79 -25.78
CA VAL A 242 2.18 -10.69 -25.04
C VAL A 242 1.64 -9.66 -26.04
N PRO A 243 0.36 -9.26 -25.98
CA PRO A 243 -0.21 -8.26 -26.89
C PRO A 243 0.44 -6.88 -26.72
N ASN A 244 0.55 -6.11 -27.80
CA ASN A 244 1.20 -4.79 -27.80
C ASN A 244 0.51 -3.78 -26.86
N ASN A 245 -0.78 -3.98 -26.59
CA ASN A 245 -1.55 -3.15 -25.67
C ASN A 245 -1.49 -3.62 -24.20
N VAL A 246 -0.52 -4.47 -23.86
CA VAL A 246 -0.24 -4.92 -22.50
C VAL A 246 1.11 -4.39 -22.04
N PHE A 247 1.16 -3.85 -20.83
CA PHE A 247 2.42 -3.54 -20.15
C PHE A 247 2.40 -4.07 -18.71
N VAL A 248 3.58 -4.22 -18.11
CA VAL A 248 3.73 -4.72 -16.74
C VAL A 248 4.39 -3.67 -15.88
N SER A 249 3.85 -3.38 -14.71
CA SER A 249 4.42 -2.44 -13.76
C SER A 249 4.80 -3.08 -12.44
N TRP A 250 5.91 -2.63 -11.88
CA TRP A 250 6.40 -3.06 -10.58
C TRP A 250 6.25 -1.96 -9.56
N SER A 251 5.76 -2.32 -8.36
CA SER A 251 5.96 -1.42 -7.23
C SER A 251 7.41 -1.49 -6.77
N LEU A 252 8.10 -0.35 -6.72
CA LEU A 252 9.49 -0.26 -6.29
C LEU A 252 9.59 0.46 -4.95
N ASN A 253 10.40 -0.11 -4.06
CA ASN A 253 10.76 0.48 -2.79
C ASN A 253 12.18 0.08 -2.41
N PRO A 254 12.87 0.86 -1.55
CA PRO A 254 14.15 0.48 -1.00
C PRO A 254 14.09 -0.88 -0.30
N GLN A 255 15.16 -1.66 -0.39
CA GLN A 255 15.20 -3.01 0.17
C GLN A 255 14.94 -3.02 1.69
N LEU A 256 15.42 -1.99 2.40
CA LEU A 256 15.17 -1.80 3.83
C LEU A 256 13.67 -1.75 4.16
N PHE A 257 12.88 -1.02 3.38
CA PHE A 257 11.43 -0.96 3.55
C PHE A 257 10.76 -2.28 3.17
N ILE A 258 11.19 -2.89 2.05
CA ILE A 258 10.68 -4.19 1.59
C ILE A 258 10.83 -5.25 2.69
N ASP A 259 12.01 -5.32 3.31
CA ASP A 259 12.31 -6.34 4.33
C ASP A 259 11.49 -6.17 5.62
N ASN A 260 11.20 -4.92 5.98
CA ASN A 260 10.42 -4.61 7.17
C ASN A 260 8.90 -4.72 6.94
N GLU A 261 8.40 -4.41 5.75
CA GLU A 261 6.96 -4.14 5.56
C GLU A 261 6.31 -4.90 4.38
N GLU A 262 7.07 -5.42 3.42
CA GLU A 262 6.55 -6.08 2.21
C GLU A 262 6.76 -7.60 2.25
N HIS A 263 6.19 -8.23 3.28
CA HIS A 263 6.34 -9.66 3.52
C HIS A 263 5.86 -10.54 2.35
N GLY A 264 6.67 -11.55 2.00
CA GLY A 264 6.35 -12.51 0.94
C GLY A 264 6.45 -11.97 -0.49
N THR A 265 6.98 -10.75 -0.67
CA THR A 265 7.22 -10.14 -1.99
C THR A 265 8.63 -10.43 -2.52
N ALA A 266 8.87 -10.13 -3.79
CA ALA A 266 10.21 -10.15 -4.38
C ALA A 266 11.04 -8.98 -3.84
N SER A 267 12.37 -9.17 -3.75
CA SER A 267 13.32 -8.10 -3.45
C SER A 267 13.33 -7.01 -4.54
N PHE A 268 13.89 -5.85 -4.23
CA PHE A 268 14.08 -4.77 -5.22
C PHE A 268 14.82 -5.29 -6.47
N ASN A 269 15.93 -6.00 -6.29
CA ASN A 269 16.73 -6.53 -7.39
C ASN A 269 15.95 -7.55 -8.24
N GLN A 270 15.18 -8.45 -7.60
CA GLN A 270 14.33 -9.39 -8.34
C GLN A 270 13.29 -8.66 -9.18
N ARG A 271 12.61 -7.64 -8.64
CA ARG A 271 11.60 -6.85 -9.37
C ARG A 271 12.20 -6.16 -10.60
N ILE A 272 13.32 -5.44 -10.44
CA ILE A 272 13.94 -4.73 -11.57
C ILE A 272 14.54 -5.69 -12.60
N SER A 273 15.06 -6.85 -12.19
CA SER A 273 15.55 -7.88 -13.10
C SER A 273 14.41 -8.50 -13.90
N SER A 274 13.25 -8.76 -13.27
CA SER A 274 12.05 -9.22 -13.97
C SER A 274 11.53 -8.16 -14.96
N ALA A 275 11.53 -6.89 -14.57
CA ALA A 275 11.18 -5.79 -15.47
C ALA A 275 12.11 -5.74 -16.67
N ARG A 276 13.43 -5.84 -16.46
CA ARG A 276 14.42 -5.85 -17.53
C ARG A 276 14.20 -7.01 -18.50
N ALA A 277 14.00 -8.23 -17.98
CA ALA A 277 13.77 -9.42 -18.80
C ALA A 277 12.51 -9.33 -19.67
N LEU A 278 11.44 -8.67 -19.20
CA LEU A 278 10.25 -8.43 -20.02
C LEU A 278 10.45 -7.30 -21.03
N SER A 279 11.16 -6.25 -20.64
CA SER A 279 11.53 -5.15 -21.54
C SER A 279 12.44 -5.62 -22.68
N ASP A 280 13.37 -6.55 -22.42
CA ASP A 280 14.22 -7.17 -23.45
C ASP A 280 13.42 -7.97 -24.49
N LYS A 281 12.18 -8.35 -24.15
CA LYS A 281 11.22 -9.00 -25.05
C LYS A 281 10.33 -7.98 -25.80
N GLY A 282 10.53 -6.68 -25.58
CA GLY A 282 9.72 -5.61 -26.16
C GLY A 282 8.40 -5.35 -25.42
N VAL A 283 8.23 -5.86 -24.20
CA VAL A 283 7.07 -5.51 -23.36
C VAL A 283 7.39 -4.25 -22.58
N LEU A 284 6.60 -3.19 -22.76
CA LEU A 284 6.74 -1.97 -21.96
C LEU A 284 6.65 -2.26 -20.46
N VAL A 285 7.40 -1.49 -19.68
CA VAL A 285 7.41 -1.60 -18.22
C VAL A 285 6.94 -0.30 -17.55
N GLY A 286 6.40 -0.39 -16.35
CA GLY A 286 6.03 0.76 -15.53
C GLY A 286 6.60 0.66 -14.11
N PHE A 287 6.76 1.79 -13.44
CA PHE A 287 7.27 1.79 -12.07
C PHE A 287 6.36 2.58 -11.13
N HIS A 288 5.88 1.90 -10.10
CA HIS A 288 5.08 2.49 -9.04
C HIS A 288 5.93 2.70 -7.79
N PHE A 289 6.28 3.95 -7.49
CA PHE A 289 6.77 4.34 -6.17
C PHE A 289 5.56 4.57 -5.27
N HIS A 290 4.91 3.46 -4.88
CA HIS A 290 3.67 3.49 -4.11
C HIS A 290 3.62 2.29 -3.14
N PRO A 291 3.76 2.54 -1.82
CA PRO A 291 3.94 3.85 -1.17
C PRO A 291 5.40 4.31 -1.12
N ILE A 292 5.64 5.62 -1.32
CA ILE A 292 6.83 6.32 -0.83
C ILE A 292 6.67 6.55 0.67
N VAL A 293 7.73 6.27 1.44
CA VAL A 293 7.71 6.29 2.90
C VAL A 293 8.76 7.24 3.45
N TYR A 294 8.35 8.07 4.42
CA TYR A 294 9.19 9.07 5.08
C TYR A 294 9.88 8.49 6.30
N TYR A 295 11.09 7.96 6.12
CA TYR A 295 11.89 7.31 7.17
C TYR A 295 13.32 7.87 7.21
N GLU A 296 14.08 7.64 8.27
CA GLU A 296 15.46 8.11 8.40
C GLU A 296 16.34 7.47 7.31
N GLY A 297 16.85 8.29 6.37
CA GLY A 297 17.67 7.84 5.25
C GLY A 297 16.92 7.61 3.93
N TYR A 298 15.60 7.86 3.88
CA TYR A 298 14.79 7.63 2.68
C TYR A 298 15.36 8.35 1.44
N GLU A 299 15.89 9.55 1.59
CA GLU A 299 16.40 10.37 0.49
C GLU A 299 17.47 9.61 -0.31
N LEU A 300 18.47 9.09 0.38
CA LEU A 300 19.59 8.35 -0.22
C LEU A 300 19.12 7.02 -0.82
N ASP A 301 18.25 6.31 -0.10
CA ASP A 301 17.73 5.02 -0.50
C ASP A 301 16.88 5.10 -1.77
N TYR A 302 15.97 6.08 -1.85
CA TYR A 302 15.18 6.33 -3.07
C TYR A 302 16.07 6.81 -4.22
N THR A 303 17.04 7.69 -3.96
CA THR A 303 18.04 8.08 -4.98
C THR A 303 18.78 6.87 -5.54
N HIS A 304 19.19 5.91 -4.70
CA HIS A 304 19.90 4.73 -5.15
C HIS A 304 19.06 3.85 -6.09
N ILE A 305 17.83 3.53 -5.69
CA ILE A 305 16.96 2.68 -6.52
C ILE A 305 16.56 3.37 -7.82
N ILE A 306 16.37 4.71 -7.81
CA ILE A 306 16.05 5.49 -9.01
C ILE A 306 17.24 5.51 -9.96
N LYS A 307 18.46 5.75 -9.47
CA LYS A 307 19.68 5.65 -10.30
C LYS A 307 19.81 4.28 -10.96
N LYS A 308 19.45 3.21 -10.23
CA LYS A 308 19.46 1.85 -10.78
C LYS A 308 18.44 1.70 -11.91
N VAL A 309 17.22 2.19 -11.73
CA VAL A 309 16.19 2.23 -12.79
C VAL A 309 16.70 3.02 -14.00
N VAL A 310 17.16 4.25 -13.82
CA VAL A 310 17.66 5.11 -14.90
C VAL A 310 18.84 4.48 -15.66
N SER A 311 19.69 3.71 -14.96
CA SER A 311 20.82 3.02 -15.59
C SER A 311 20.45 1.75 -16.37
N MET A 312 19.26 1.18 -16.13
CA MET A 312 18.87 -0.14 -16.66
C MET A 312 17.82 -0.08 -17.76
N PHE A 313 17.15 1.06 -17.94
CA PHE A 313 16.04 1.21 -18.86
C PHE A 313 16.21 2.47 -19.70
N ASP A 314 15.84 2.39 -20.96
CA ASP A 314 15.60 3.55 -21.80
C ASP A 314 14.21 4.15 -21.45
N PRO A 315 14.05 5.48 -21.39
CA PRO A 315 12.76 6.08 -21.07
C PRO A 315 11.63 5.75 -22.06
N LEU A 316 11.93 5.28 -23.28
CA LEU A 316 10.95 4.78 -24.25
C LEU A 316 10.43 3.38 -23.89
N GLU A 317 11.18 2.61 -23.11
CA GLU A 317 10.74 1.31 -22.58
C GLU A 317 9.80 1.46 -21.39
N VAL A 318 9.76 2.66 -20.78
CA VAL A 318 9.00 2.94 -19.57
C VAL A 318 7.67 3.62 -19.90
N ALA A 319 6.57 2.91 -19.75
CA ALA A 319 5.21 3.41 -19.96
C ALA A 319 4.91 4.62 -19.07
N MET A 320 5.13 4.50 -17.76
CA MET A 320 4.86 5.56 -16.80
C MET A 320 5.60 5.34 -15.46
N ILE A 321 5.69 6.42 -14.68
CA ILE A 321 6.11 6.40 -13.28
C ILE A 321 5.00 7.03 -12.43
N SER A 322 4.48 6.28 -11.46
CA SER A 322 3.54 6.84 -10.49
C SER A 322 4.18 7.00 -9.12
N MET A 323 3.77 8.03 -8.39
CA MET A 323 4.13 8.22 -6.99
C MET A 323 2.87 8.23 -6.12
N GLY A 324 2.93 7.63 -4.93
CA GLY A 324 1.85 7.68 -3.95
C GLY A 324 2.41 7.44 -2.56
N THR A 325 1.67 7.77 -1.51
CA THR A 325 2.15 7.66 -0.13
C THR A 325 1.33 6.68 0.70
N LEU A 326 1.87 6.29 1.87
CA LEU A 326 1.11 5.55 2.87
C LEU A 326 -0.22 6.27 3.13
N THR A 327 -1.31 5.60 2.79
CA THR A 327 -2.66 6.15 2.89
C THR A 327 -3.59 5.09 3.44
N PHE A 328 -4.20 5.38 4.57
CA PHE A 328 -4.99 4.43 5.33
C PHE A 328 -6.43 4.85 5.47
N ILE A 329 -7.33 3.89 5.27
CA ILE A 329 -8.71 3.98 5.74
C ILE A 329 -8.80 3.47 7.17
N LYS A 330 -9.77 3.97 7.96
CA LYS A 330 -9.96 3.55 9.37
C LYS A 330 -10.04 2.02 9.56
N PRO A 331 -10.73 1.25 8.68
CA PRO A 331 -10.72 -0.21 8.77
C PRO A 331 -9.33 -0.84 8.64
N ALA A 332 -8.46 -0.32 7.77
CA ALA A 332 -7.11 -0.83 7.55
C ALA A 332 -6.24 -0.63 8.79
N ILE A 333 -6.31 0.56 9.40
CA ILE A 333 -5.61 0.86 10.66
C ILE A 333 -6.08 -0.09 11.78
N LYS A 334 -7.39 -0.28 11.92
CA LYS A 334 -7.95 -1.18 12.93
C LYS A 334 -7.50 -2.62 12.68
N LYS A 335 -7.54 -3.08 11.43
CA LYS A 335 -7.14 -4.43 11.03
C LYS A 335 -5.67 -4.66 11.36
N LEU A 336 -4.78 -3.76 10.95
CA LEU A 336 -3.34 -3.85 11.20
C LEU A 336 -3.05 -3.98 12.71
N ARG A 337 -3.63 -3.09 13.54
CA ARG A 337 -3.50 -3.16 15.01
C ARG A 337 -3.98 -4.48 15.59
N SER A 338 -5.01 -5.09 15.01
CA SER A 338 -5.55 -6.37 15.48
C SER A 338 -4.77 -7.60 15.02
N THR A 339 -3.80 -7.44 14.10
CA THR A 339 -3.00 -8.57 13.62
C THR A 339 -1.91 -8.99 14.61
N GLY A 340 -1.46 -8.08 15.48
CA GLY A 340 -0.30 -8.31 16.34
C GLY A 340 1.04 -8.42 15.59
N LEU A 341 1.06 -8.09 14.28
CA LEU A 341 2.30 -8.00 13.51
C LEU A 341 3.15 -6.84 14.01
N SER A 342 4.46 -6.94 13.86
CA SER A 342 5.35 -5.78 14.03
C SER A 342 5.43 -5.01 12.72
N SER A 343 5.28 -3.69 12.79
CA SER A 343 5.26 -2.80 11.62
C SER A 343 5.35 -1.35 12.05
N ASN A 344 6.09 -0.51 11.34
CA ASN A 344 6.20 0.92 11.66
C ASN A 344 5.34 1.81 10.78
N VAL A 345 4.54 1.26 9.86
CA VAL A 345 3.79 2.06 8.86
C VAL A 345 2.70 2.98 9.43
N LEU A 346 2.32 2.80 10.71
CA LEU A 346 1.42 3.73 11.41
C LEU A 346 2.16 4.84 12.20
N GLN A 347 3.49 4.86 12.20
CA GLN A 347 4.29 5.98 12.72
C GLN A 347 4.30 7.15 11.72
N ILE A 348 3.11 7.65 11.41
CA ILE A 348 2.91 8.78 10.51
C ILE A 348 1.96 9.79 11.15
N PRO A 349 1.96 11.07 10.72
CA PRO A 349 1.14 12.12 11.33
C PRO A 349 -0.37 11.86 11.33
N MET A 350 -0.86 10.97 10.45
CA MET A 350 -2.28 10.68 10.25
C MET A 350 -3.09 11.92 9.85
N ALA A 351 -2.48 12.79 9.03
CA ALA A 351 -3.15 13.95 8.47
C ALA A 351 -4.31 13.52 7.56
N ASP A 352 -5.37 14.34 7.48
CA ASP A 352 -6.45 14.07 6.55
C ASP A 352 -5.94 14.18 5.11
N ALA A 353 -6.24 13.16 4.32
CA ALA A 353 -5.96 13.07 2.89
C ALA A 353 -7.26 12.66 2.21
N VAL A 354 -8.21 13.60 2.16
CA VAL A 354 -9.51 13.43 1.49
C VAL A 354 -10.32 12.30 2.16
N GLY A 355 -10.48 12.37 3.47
CA GLY A 355 -11.21 11.37 4.26
C GLY A 355 -10.43 10.08 4.55
N LYS A 356 -9.16 10.01 4.13
CA LYS A 356 -8.19 8.97 4.51
C LYS A 356 -7.11 9.59 5.42
N SER A 357 -6.23 8.77 5.98
CA SER A 357 -5.12 9.22 6.83
C SER A 357 -3.78 8.98 6.14
N SER A 358 -2.93 10.01 6.07
CA SER A 358 -1.62 9.97 5.40
C SER A 358 -0.61 10.94 6.04
N TYR A 359 0.49 11.22 5.34
CA TYR A 359 1.42 12.30 5.65
C TYR A 359 0.79 13.68 5.41
N THR A 360 1.37 14.72 6.01
CA THR A 360 0.95 16.11 5.74
C THR A 360 1.33 16.53 4.32
N LYS A 361 0.71 17.59 3.80
CA LYS A 361 1.00 18.11 2.45
C LYS A 361 2.46 18.54 2.30
N GLU A 362 3.05 19.07 3.37
CA GLU A 362 4.44 19.53 3.40
C GLU A 362 5.40 18.35 3.23
N ILE A 363 5.18 17.27 3.97
CA ILE A 363 5.96 16.03 3.83
C ILE A 363 5.76 15.44 2.43
N LYS A 364 4.51 15.42 1.93
CA LYS A 364 4.22 14.92 0.57
C LYS A 364 4.97 15.69 -0.51
N LYS A 365 4.98 17.03 -0.42
CA LYS A 365 5.74 17.89 -1.33
C LYS A 365 7.23 17.57 -1.30
N GLU A 366 7.80 17.40 -0.10
CA GLU A 366 9.21 17.06 0.10
C GLU A 366 9.57 15.72 -0.55
N ILE A 367 8.82 14.65 -0.25
CA ILE A 367 9.15 13.30 -0.73
C ILE A 367 8.87 13.12 -2.22
N PHE A 368 7.76 13.66 -2.74
CA PHE A 368 7.45 13.59 -4.16
C PHE A 368 8.40 14.45 -4.97
N GLY A 369 8.71 15.67 -4.50
CA GLY A 369 9.70 16.54 -5.14
C GLY A 369 11.08 15.89 -5.20
N HIS A 370 11.51 15.25 -4.10
CA HIS A 370 12.77 14.50 -4.09
C HIS A 370 12.80 13.41 -5.17
N VAL A 371 11.81 12.52 -5.19
CA VAL A 371 11.72 11.42 -6.17
C VAL A 371 11.66 11.96 -7.61
N LEU A 372 10.80 12.94 -7.87
CA LEU A 372 10.66 13.55 -9.20
C LEU A 372 11.98 14.14 -9.70
N ASN A 373 12.69 14.88 -8.85
CA ASN A 373 13.97 15.50 -9.23
C ASN A 373 15.06 14.49 -9.59
N GLN A 374 15.02 13.27 -9.04
CA GLN A 374 15.97 12.22 -9.41
C GLN A 374 15.74 11.68 -10.85
N PHE A 375 14.56 11.92 -11.42
CA PHE A 375 14.21 11.53 -12.78
C PHE A 375 14.34 12.69 -13.79
N SER A 376 15.14 13.72 -13.51
CA SER A 376 15.24 14.92 -14.35
C SER A 376 15.52 14.63 -15.83
N SER A 377 16.35 13.62 -16.14
CA SER A 377 16.64 13.20 -17.51
C SER A 377 15.46 12.58 -18.25
N TRP A 378 14.37 12.25 -17.57
CA TRP A 378 13.20 11.54 -18.11
C TRP A 378 11.93 12.40 -18.15
N HIS A 379 11.97 13.64 -17.65
CA HIS A 379 10.78 14.49 -17.49
C HIS A 379 10.01 14.74 -18.80
N ASP A 380 10.72 14.84 -19.92
CA ASP A 380 10.10 15.10 -21.24
C ASP A 380 9.67 13.82 -21.98
N THR A 381 9.99 12.64 -21.45
CA THR A 381 9.79 11.37 -22.14
C THR A 381 8.90 10.40 -21.39
N VAL A 382 8.97 10.35 -20.06
CA VAL A 382 8.19 9.44 -19.22
C VAL A 382 7.01 10.19 -18.60
N PHE A 383 5.85 9.54 -18.57
CA PHE A 383 4.67 10.09 -17.95
C PHE A 383 4.74 9.95 -16.42
N PHE A 384 4.69 11.05 -15.67
CA PHE A 384 4.71 11.07 -14.21
C PHE A 384 3.35 11.48 -13.63
N TYR A 385 2.89 10.82 -12.55
CA TYR A 385 1.68 11.25 -11.85
C TYR A 385 1.68 10.93 -10.34
N LEU A 386 0.81 11.61 -9.59
CA LEU A 386 0.55 11.33 -8.17
C LEU A 386 -0.77 10.59 -7.99
N CYS A 387 -0.75 9.46 -7.28
CA CYS A 387 -1.92 8.64 -7.02
C CYS A 387 -2.61 9.03 -5.70
N MET A 388 -3.93 9.22 -5.72
CA MET A 388 -4.75 9.61 -4.57
C MET A 388 -4.40 10.98 -3.95
N GLU A 389 -3.78 11.86 -4.72
CA GLU A 389 -3.39 13.18 -4.25
C GLU A 389 -4.33 14.27 -4.76
N GLU A 390 -4.60 15.25 -3.89
CA GLU A 390 -5.42 16.41 -4.23
C GLU A 390 -4.64 17.43 -5.07
N ARG A 391 -5.38 18.29 -5.77
CA ARG A 391 -4.84 19.32 -6.68
C ARG A 391 -3.71 20.15 -6.06
N SER A 392 -3.87 20.59 -4.81
CA SER A 392 -2.87 21.42 -4.14
C SER A 392 -1.50 20.74 -3.99
N VAL A 393 -1.47 19.40 -3.83
CA VAL A 393 -0.22 18.64 -3.78
C VAL A 393 0.40 18.54 -5.18
N TRP A 394 -0.41 18.30 -6.21
CA TRP A 394 0.03 18.30 -7.61
C TRP A 394 0.69 19.62 -8.00
N GLU A 395 0.01 20.75 -7.76
CA GLU A 395 0.54 22.09 -8.05
C GLU A 395 1.86 22.36 -7.30
N SER A 396 1.98 21.86 -6.07
CA SER A 396 3.19 22.05 -5.28
C SER A 396 4.40 21.22 -5.74
N VAL A 397 4.16 20.12 -6.47
CA VAL A 397 5.18 19.17 -6.92
C VAL A 397 5.53 19.37 -8.40
N PHE A 398 4.51 19.47 -9.27
CA PHE A 398 4.67 19.62 -10.71
C PHE A 398 4.55 21.06 -11.20
N GLY A 399 4.17 22.01 -10.34
CA GLY A 399 3.85 23.38 -10.74
C GLY A 399 2.47 23.54 -11.39
N GLN A 400 1.79 22.44 -11.70
CA GLN A 400 0.48 22.40 -12.35
C GLN A 400 -0.31 21.13 -11.98
N ALA A 401 -1.59 21.11 -12.34
CA ALA A 401 -2.46 19.95 -12.21
C ALA A 401 -3.46 19.94 -13.37
N TYR A 402 -3.84 18.75 -13.84
CA TYR A 402 -4.88 18.58 -14.86
C TYR A 402 -6.20 19.24 -14.42
N ILE A 403 -6.94 19.82 -15.35
CA ILE A 403 -8.21 20.52 -15.15
C ILE A 403 -9.24 19.57 -14.54
N ASP A 404 -9.32 18.36 -15.06
CA ASP A 404 -10.20 17.31 -14.55
C ASP A 404 -9.59 15.90 -14.76
N ASN A 405 -10.30 14.89 -14.27
CA ASN A 405 -9.86 13.50 -14.36
C ASN A 405 -9.89 12.95 -15.80
N THR A 406 -10.75 13.50 -16.67
CA THR A 406 -10.85 13.09 -18.08
C THR A 406 -9.62 13.57 -18.87
N GLU A 407 -9.16 14.79 -18.61
CA GLU A 407 -7.93 15.30 -19.21
C GLU A 407 -6.72 14.46 -18.77
N PHE A 408 -6.62 14.15 -17.48
CA PHE A 408 -5.55 13.29 -16.96
C PHE A 408 -5.59 11.89 -17.61
N GLU A 409 -6.75 11.23 -17.59
CA GLU A 409 -6.94 9.91 -18.22
C GLU A 409 -6.49 9.89 -19.69
N ASN A 410 -6.90 10.91 -20.46
CA ASN A 410 -6.51 11.04 -21.86
C ASN A 410 -5.01 11.27 -22.04
N ALA A 411 -4.40 12.13 -21.21
CA ALA A 411 -2.97 12.42 -21.27
C ALA A 411 -2.14 11.16 -20.97
N LEU A 412 -2.52 10.39 -19.94
CA LEU A 412 -1.87 9.12 -19.61
C LEU A 412 -2.00 8.13 -20.76
N PHE A 413 -3.22 7.91 -21.25
CA PHE A 413 -3.47 6.94 -22.32
C PHE A 413 -2.64 7.29 -23.56
N ASN A 414 -2.68 8.54 -24.01
CA ASN A 414 -1.96 8.98 -25.20
C ASN A 414 -0.44 8.80 -25.03
N SER A 415 0.12 9.15 -23.88
CA SER A 415 1.56 9.02 -23.61
C SER A 415 2.03 7.56 -23.58
N VAL A 416 1.24 6.66 -22.99
CA VAL A 416 1.60 5.22 -22.95
C VAL A 416 1.40 4.57 -24.31
N SER A 417 0.27 4.84 -24.97
CA SER A 417 -0.07 4.23 -26.26
C SER A 417 0.92 4.61 -27.37
N SER A 418 1.44 5.84 -27.39
CA SER A 418 2.43 6.25 -28.40
C SER A 418 3.70 5.40 -28.33
N LYS A 419 4.11 4.96 -27.14
CA LYS A 419 5.27 4.06 -26.94
C LYS A 419 4.96 2.63 -27.35
N MET A 420 3.72 2.17 -27.14
CA MET A 420 3.30 0.82 -27.53
C MET A 420 3.39 0.63 -29.04
N TYR A 421 3.03 1.65 -29.82
CA TYR A 421 3.07 1.59 -31.28
C TYR A 421 4.46 1.90 -31.86
N SER A 422 5.34 2.65 -31.17
CA SER A 422 6.70 2.91 -31.66
C SER A 422 7.61 1.67 -31.65
N LEU A 423 7.28 0.67 -30.83
CA LEU A 423 8.00 -0.61 -30.78
C LEU A 423 7.70 -1.53 -31.98
N GLU A 424 6.72 -1.20 -32.83
CA GLU A 424 6.40 -1.97 -34.05
C GLU A 424 7.38 -1.73 -35.22
N SER A 425 8.25 -0.71 -35.10
CA SER A 425 9.12 -0.24 -36.18
C SER A 425 10.61 -0.64 -36.07
N VAL A 426 10.97 -1.65 -35.27
CA VAL A 426 12.34 -2.19 -35.16
C VAL A 426 12.41 -3.66 -35.53
#